data_AF-A0A3Q4G045-F1
#
_entry.id   AF-A0A3Q4G045-F1
#
_cell.length_a   1.000
_cell.length_b   1.000
_cell.length_c   1.000
_cell.angle_alpha   90.00
_cell.angle_beta   90.00
_cell.angle_gamma   90.00
#
_symmetry.space_group_name_H-M   'P 1'
#
loop_
_entity.id
_entity.type
_entity.pdbx_description
1 polymer ?
#
loop_
_entity_poly.entity_id
_entity_poly.type
_entity_poly.pdbx_seq_one_letter_code
_entity_poly.pdbx_strand_id
1 'polypeptide(L)'
;FLTDGEATIGVTSSETILSNAKKALGSASLFGLAFGDDADFLLLKRLALENRGVARMVYEDADAALQLKGFYDEVASPLLSDIQLSYLDDQAFDVTRSLFPNYFQGSELVVTGRVKTGVKDLKVLVSAIDSKQQMKLENDVFISQENGTTASLECSGDLEGISSFVHRLWAYFTIKELLLAKLNSTDPATQKLLTDKATNLSLKYNFVTPVTSLVVVKPDEDEATQSPTTPEPTTAATITTTVHQNLCFTVDGRANDVLRLLEDPERSMQNGHLMGAPSKDGVEDRLRNYFDQLTISAVTGNSGDIMITLTLDAVVVEGEGRDTLPINQQGSVTRQGVTVTVDNHQSCWIELAAGVQFLVLFHHYKHPSYLQLAHLGFYITDGRGLSDSTQGLLGEYTEASTENEYRGRERATRGGGGKRLKTGSEAQTHTLSTTLTFYPFCF
;
A
#
# COMPACT_ATOMS: atom_id res chain seq x y z
N PHE A 1 21.81 9.24 -0.25
CA PHE A 1 22.60 8.01 -0.38
C PHE A 1 21.69 6.96 -1.01
N LEU A 2 22.16 6.25 -2.05
CA LEU A 2 21.41 5.20 -2.76
C LEU A 2 22.26 3.93 -2.72
N THR A 3 21.67 2.80 -2.36
CA THR A 3 22.32 1.49 -2.38
C THR A 3 21.31 0.41 -2.76
N ASP A 4 21.78 -0.61 -3.45
CA ASP A 4 21.06 -1.83 -3.81
C ASP A 4 21.48 -3.04 -2.96
N GLY A 5 22.45 -2.87 -2.06
CA GLY A 5 23.01 -3.98 -1.30
C GLY A 5 23.63 -3.60 0.04
N GLU A 6 24.18 -4.61 0.70
CA GLU A 6 24.94 -4.52 1.95
C GLU A 6 26.37 -3.99 1.75
N ALA A 7 26.99 -3.48 2.82
CA ALA A 7 28.40 -3.08 2.79
C ALA A 7 29.32 -4.31 2.74
N THR A 8 30.09 -4.46 1.66
CA THR A 8 30.97 -5.63 1.43
C THR A 8 32.47 -5.33 1.41
N ILE A 9 32.85 -4.07 1.27
CA ILE A 9 34.26 -3.63 1.18
C ILE A 9 34.52 -2.56 2.25
N GLY A 10 35.64 -2.68 2.95
CA GLY A 10 36.05 -1.71 3.98
C GLY A 10 35.35 -1.98 5.32
N VAL A 11 34.69 -0.96 5.87
CA VAL A 11 33.93 -1.09 7.13
C VAL A 11 32.54 -1.64 6.81
N THR A 12 32.24 -2.83 7.33
CA THR A 12 30.98 -3.54 7.07
C THR A 12 30.08 -3.67 8.30
N SER A 13 30.58 -3.39 9.51
CA SER A 13 29.77 -3.42 10.74
C SER A 13 28.78 -2.26 10.80
N SER A 14 27.49 -2.57 10.89
CA SER A 14 26.37 -1.63 10.98
C SER A 14 26.55 -0.58 12.07
N GLU A 15 26.94 -0.98 13.28
CA GLU A 15 27.17 -0.10 14.44
C GLU A 15 28.32 0.87 14.19
N THR A 16 29.38 0.39 13.52
CA THR A 16 30.54 1.21 13.17
C THR A 16 30.17 2.22 12.09
N ILE A 17 29.40 1.80 11.08
CA ILE A 17 28.90 2.67 10.01
C ILE A 17 28.01 3.77 10.60
N LEU A 18 27.07 3.42 11.48
CA LEU A 18 26.20 4.38 12.19
C LEU A 18 27.02 5.40 12.99
N SER A 19 27.98 4.93 13.79
CA SER A 19 28.86 5.79 14.61
C SER A 19 29.70 6.74 13.75
N ASN A 20 30.24 6.25 12.62
CA ASN A 20 31.03 7.05 11.71
C ASN A 20 30.18 8.12 11.02
N ALA A 21 29.00 7.75 10.51
CA ALA A 21 28.07 8.69 9.88
C ALA A 21 27.68 9.82 10.84
N LYS A 22 27.28 9.47 12.06
CA LYS A 22 26.90 10.43 13.10
C LYS A 22 28.00 11.43 13.43
N LYS A 23 29.26 10.98 13.47
CA LYS A 23 30.42 11.85 13.72
C LYS A 23 30.75 12.77 12.54
N ALA A 24 30.51 12.30 11.31
CA ALA A 24 30.91 13.00 10.10
C ALA A 24 29.86 14.01 9.59
N LEU A 25 28.57 13.72 9.72
CA LEU A 25 27.49 14.48 9.05
C LEU A 25 27.18 15.82 9.71
N GLY A 26 27.46 15.99 11.01
CA GLY A 26 27.20 17.25 11.71
C GLY A 26 25.73 17.68 11.63
N SER A 27 25.46 18.83 11.00
CA SER A 27 24.10 19.35 10.80
C SER A 27 23.43 18.89 9.49
N ALA A 28 24.16 18.17 8.62
CA ALA A 28 23.61 17.70 7.35
C ALA A 28 22.58 16.59 7.57
N SER A 29 21.51 16.61 6.77
CA SER A 29 20.53 15.54 6.73
C SER A 29 20.94 14.43 5.76
N LEU A 30 20.87 13.19 6.23
CA LEU A 30 21.10 12.01 5.40
C LEU A 30 19.77 11.36 5.01
N PHE A 31 19.52 11.37 3.70
CA PHE A 31 18.42 10.62 3.10
C PHE A 31 18.93 9.33 2.49
N GLY A 32 18.32 8.21 2.89
CA GLY A 32 18.67 6.87 2.41
C GLY A 32 17.67 6.37 1.37
N LEU A 33 18.15 5.84 0.26
CA LEU A 33 17.34 5.17 -0.75
C LEU A 33 17.84 3.73 -0.84
N ALA A 34 17.00 2.79 -0.45
CA ALA A 34 17.23 1.37 -0.64
C ALA A 34 16.63 0.98 -1.99
N PHE A 35 17.43 0.44 -2.91
CA PHE A 35 16.99 0.04 -4.23
C PHE A 35 16.86 -1.47 -4.28
N GLY A 36 15.63 -1.96 -4.31
CA GLY A 36 15.35 -3.39 -4.20
C GLY A 36 15.55 -3.95 -2.81
N ASP A 37 15.17 -5.21 -2.67
CA ASP A 37 15.09 -5.90 -1.39
C ASP A 37 16.45 -6.37 -0.85
N ASP A 38 17.49 -6.38 -1.70
CA ASP A 38 18.84 -6.77 -1.29
C ASP A 38 19.57 -5.66 -0.50
N ALA A 39 19.05 -4.44 -0.53
CA ALA A 39 19.56 -3.34 0.26
C ALA A 39 19.25 -3.54 1.75
N ASP A 40 20.23 -3.27 2.62
CA ASP A 40 20.02 -3.26 4.08
C ASP A 40 19.17 -2.04 4.49
N PHE A 41 17.86 -2.16 4.28
CA PHE A 41 16.91 -1.08 4.54
C PHE A 41 16.84 -0.75 6.03
N LEU A 42 17.06 -1.74 6.91
CA LEU A 42 17.06 -1.51 8.35
C LEU A 42 18.22 -0.60 8.76
N LEU A 43 19.44 -0.88 8.29
CA LEU A 43 20.59 -0.01 8.49
C LEU A 43 20.38 1.36 7.89
N LEU A 44 19.85 1.46 6.66
CA LEU A 44 19.55 2.75 6.03
C LEU A 44 18.54 3.57 6.83
N LYS A 45 17.50 2.91 7.35
CA LYS A 45 16.48 3.54 8.20
C LYS A 45 17.07 4.07 9.49
N ARG A 46 17.96 3.31 10.14
CA ARG A 46 18.73 3.78 11.32
C ARG A 46 19.64 4.95 10.97
N LEU A 47 20.42 4.84 9.89
CA LEU A 47 21.32 5.88 9.42
C LEU A 47 20.59 7.20 9.18
N ALA A 48 19.47 7.16 8.46
CA ALA A 48 18.71 8.36 8.17
C ALA A 48 18.05 8.94 9.43
N LEU A 49 17.48 8.07 10.29
CA LEU A 49 16.82 8.48 11.53
C LEU A 49 17.79 9.16 12.51
N GLU A 50 19.02 8.65 12.65
CA GLU A 50 20.06 9.25 13.50
C GLU A 50 20.65 10.55 12.92
N ASN A 51 20.49 10.78 11.60
CA ASN A 51 21.10 11.89 10.88
C ASN A 51 20.05 12.76 10.19
N ARG A 52 19.00 13.15 10.93
CA ARG A 52 18.05 14.21 10.53
C ARG A 52 17.35 13.97 9.19
N GLY A 53 17.20 12.73 8.74
CA GLY A 53 16.58 12.41 7.45
C GLY A 53 15.62 11.23 7.52
N VAL A 54 15.28 10.68 6.36
CA VAL A 54 14.40 9.52 6.20
C VAL A 54 14.99 8.54 5.18
N ALA A 55 14.66 7.27 5.34
CA ALA A 55 14.97 6.23 4.36
C ALA A 55 13.70 5.85 3.58
N ARG A 56 13.83 5.60 2.27
CA ARG A 56 12.74 5.15 1.40
C ARG A 56 13.19 3.93 0.59
N MET A 57 12.31 2.95 0.48
CA MET A 57 12.47 1.82 -0.43
C MET A 57 12.10 2.27 -1.85
N VAL A 58 12.90 1.84 -2.82
CA VAL A 58 12.70 2.02 -4.26
C VAL A 58 12.59 0.62 -4.83
N TYR A 59 11.43 0.29 -5.36
CA TYR A 59 11.15 -1.05 -5.89
C TYR A 59 11.75 -1.21 -7.29
N GLU A 60 12.33 -2.38 -7.58
CA GLU A 60 12.99 -2.69 -8.86
C GLU A 60 11.99 -2.96 -9.98
N ASP A 61 11.22 -1.94 -10.38
CA ASP A 61 10.24 -2.04 -11.46
C ASP A 61 10.46 -0.96 -12.54
N ALA A 62 9.67 -1.00 -13.62
CA ALA A 62 9.69 -0.08 -14.75
C ALA A 62 9.53 1.39 -14.34
N ASP A 63 8.92 1.66 -13.18
CA ASP A 63 8.71 2.99 -12.63
C ASP A 63 9.78 3.43 -11.61
N ALA A 64 10.85 2.64 -11.37
CA ALA A 64 11.88 2.97 -10.38
C ALA A 64 12.49 4.37 -10.60
N ALA A 65 12.67 4.79 -11.85
CA ALA A 65 13.13 6.13 -12.20
C ALA A 65 12.14 7.23 -11.74
N LEU A 66 10.83 6.97 -11.82
CA LEU A 66 9.79 7.86 -11.34
C LEU A 66 9.74 7.89 -9.81
N GLN A 67 9.92 6.75 -9.14
CA GLN A 67 10.01 6.68 -7.68
C GLN A 67 11.17 7.53 -7.15
N LEU A 68 12.35 7.41 -7.77
CA LEU A 68 13.54 8.23 -7.45
C LEU A 68 13.31 9.72 -7.69
N LYS A 69 12.72 10.07 -8.85
CA LYS A 69 12.39 11.45 -9.17
C LYS A 69 11.38 12.03 -8.16
N GLY A 70 10.33 11.28 -7.82
CA GLY A 70 9.32 11.70 -6.85
C GLY A 70 9.92 11.95 -5.46
N PHE A 71 10.84 11.08 -5.02
CA PHE A 71 11.58 11.32 -3.79
C PHE A 71 12.43 12.60 -3.86
N TYR A 72 13.15 12.81 -4.97
CA TYR A 72 13.97 14.01 -5.13
C TYR A 72 13.11 15.28 -5.09
N ASP A 73 12.00 15.30 -5.83
CA ASP A 73 11.08 16.45 -5.89
C ASP A 73 10.54 16.83 -4.49
N GLU A 74 10.30 15.83 -3.62
CA GLU A 74 9.86 16.03 -2.23
C GLU A 74 10.91 16.74 -1.36
N VAL A 75 12.21 16.44 -1.55
CA VAL A 75 13.29 16.96 -0.68
C VAL A 75 14.14 18.05 -1.34
N ALA A 76 13.91 18.36 -2.62
CA ALA A 76 14.75 19.25 -3.42
C ALA A 76 14.71 20.72 -2.97
N SER A 77 13.64 21.15 -2.28
CA SER A 77 13.38 22.55 -1.96
C SER A 77 13.21 22.77 -0.46
N PRO A 78 14.29 22.71 0.36
CA PRO A 78 14.20 23.00 1.79
C PRO A 78 13.91 24.48 2.03
N LEU A 79 12.90 24.77 2.86
CA LEU A 79 12.47 26.12 3.20
C LEU A 79 12.86 26.50 4.64
N LEU A 80 12.71 25.57 5.58
CA LEU A 80 13.03 25.79 7.00
C LEU A 80 13.81 24.59 7.57
N SER A 81 14.59 24.87 8.61
CA SER A 81 15.34 23.88 9.38
C SER A 81 15.12 24.06 10.89
N ASP A 82 15.37 22.99 11.65
CA ASP A 82 15.25 22.96 13.11
C ASP A 82 13.91 23.56 13.62
N ILE A 83 12.80 23.10 13.03
CA ILE A 83 11.44 23.54 13.36
C ILE A 83 11.01 22.90 14.68
N GLN A 84 10.77 23.71 15.71
CA GLN A 84 10.30 23.30 17.02
C GLN A 84 8.91 23.88 17.30
N LEU A 85 7.95 23.01 17.60
CA LEU A 85 6.63 23.37 18.08
C LEU A 85 6.58 23.22 19.60
N SER A 86 5.94 24.17 20.28
CA SER A 86 5.80 24.19 21.73
C SER A 86 4.42 24.70 22.13
N TYR A 87 3.93 24.25 23.28
CA TYR A 87 2.62 24.57 23.82
C TYR A 87 2.83 25.19 25.21
N LEU A 88 2.15 26.29 25.53
CA LEU A 88 2.33 26.96 26.81
C LEU A 88 1.70 26.17 27.97
N ASP A 89 2.25 26.36 29.18
CA ASP A 89 1.73 25.88 30.47
C ASP A 89 1.31 24.40 30.50
N ASP A 90 2.03 23.56 29.75
CA ASP A 90 1.72 22.14 29.54
C ASP A 90 0.24 21.91 29.16
N GLN A 91 -0.35 22.84 28.40
CA GLN A 91 -1.75 22.74 27.95
C GLN A 91 -2.02 21.47 27.12
N ALA A 92 -0.97 20.93 26.48
CA ALA A 92 -0.99 19.68 25.74
C ALA A 92 -0.08 18.61 26.38
N PHE A 93 -0.47 17.35 26.27
CA PHE A 93 0.25 16.16 26.73
C PHE A 93 0.10 15.01 25.72
N ASP A 94 0.87 13.94 25.88
CA ASP A 94 0.96 12.84 24.90
C ASP A 94 1.15 13.35 23.45
N VAL A 95 1.94 14.41 23.30
CA VAL A 95 2.21 15.04 22.01
C VAL A 95 3.25 14.20 21.26
N THR A 96 2.99 13.98 19.97
CA THR A 96 3.96 13.36 19.06
C THR A 96 5.17 14.25 18.86
N ARG A 97 6.11 13.86 18.00
CA ARG A 97 7.31 14.65 17.74
C ARG A 97 6.96 16.10 17.40
N SER A 98 7.63 17.01 18.08
CA SER A 98 7.47 18.45 17.90
C SER A 98 8.72 19.13 17.35
N LEU A 99 9.80 18.36 17.14
CA LEU A 99 11.02 18.79 16.47
C LEU A 99 11.14 18.14 15.09
N PHE A 100 11.18 18.97 14.05
CA PHE A 100 11.34 18.59 12.66
C PHE A 100 12.63 19.20 12.11
N PRO A 101 13.62 18.38 11.70
CA PRO A 101 14.89 18.92 11.21
C PRO A 101 14.78 19.70 9.91
N ASN A 102 13.81 19.35 9.06
CA ASN A 102 13.62 19.93 7.73
C ASN A 102 12.14 20.18 7.46
N TYR A 103 11.86 21.23 6.71
CA TYR A 103 10.59 21.50 6.06
C TYR A 103 10.82 21.82 4.59
N PHE A 104 10.17 21.09 3.69
CA PHE A 104 10.35 21.20 2.24
C PHE A 104 9.13 21.85 1.58
N GLN A 105 9.34 22.57 0.48
CA GLN A 105 8.28 23.18 -0.30
C GLN A 105 7.30 22.11 -0.79
N GLY A 106 6.00 22.33 -0.54
CA GLY A 106 4.94 21.37 -0.91
C GLY A 106 4.74 20.24 0.10
N SER A 107 5.57 20.16 1.16
CA SER A 107 5.36 19.24 2.28
C SER A 107 4.51 19.87 3.39
N GLU A 108 4.11 19.05 4.36
CA GLU A 108 3.35 19.43 5.53
C GLU A 108 3.98 18.83 6.80
N LEU A 109 3.94 19.58 7.91
CA LEU A 109 4.31 19.09 9.24
C LEU A 109 3.05 18.87 10.06
N VAL A 110 2.89 17.66 10.58
CA VAL A 110 1.73 17.29 11.41
C VAL A 110 2.20 16.93 12.81
N VAL A 111 1.61 17.58 13.81
CA VAL A 111 1.78 17.25 15.23
C VAL A 111 0.41 16.93 15.79
N THR A 112 0.33 15.82 16.53
CA THR A 112 -0.89 15.40 17.20
C THR A 112 -0.62 15.28 18.69
N GLY A 113 -1.65 15.44 19.52
CA GLY A 113 -1.52 15.35 20.95
C GLY A 113 -2.87 15.45 21.63
N ARG A 114 -2.84 15.46 22.97
CA ARG A 114 -4.03 15.58 23.80
C ARG A 114 -4.01 16.90 24.53
N VAL A 115 -5.16 17.56 24.61
CA VAL A 115 -5.28 18.83 25.33
C VAL A 115 -5.86 18.56 26.73
N LYS A 116 -5.33 19.25 27.73
CA LYS A 116 -5.86 19.18 29.11
C LYS A 116 -7.29 19.70 29.17
N THR A 117 -8.11 19.05 30.00
CA THR A 117 -9.49 19.47 30.23
C THR A 117 -9.55 20.90 30.79
N GLY A 118 -10.40 21.75 30.20
CA GLY A 118 -10.61 23.13 30.64
C GLY A 118 -9.75 24.18 29.94
N VAL A 119 -8.83 23.79 29.05
CA VAL A 119 -8.13 24.73 28.15
C VAL A 119 -9.10 25.23 27.09
N LYS A 120 -9.24 26.55 26.97
CA LYS A 120 -10.10 27.22 25.97
C LYS A 120 -9.29 27.82 24.83
N ASP A 121 -8.13 28.38 25.16
CA ASP A 121 -7.23 29.00 24.20
C ASP A 121 -5.90 28.23 24.23
N LEU A 122 -5.66 27.41 23.21
CA LEU A 122 -4.42 26.67 23.06
C LEU A 122 -3.40 27.57 22.38
N LYS A 123 -2.34 27.93 23.13
CA LYS A 123 -1.26 28.77 22.62
C LYS A 123 -0.16 27.91 22.04
N VAL A 124 0.09 28.06 20.74
CA VAL A 124 1.10 27.30 20.00
C VAL A 124 2.22 28.25 19.57
N LEU A 125 3.45 27.94 19.97
CA LEU A 125 4.65 28.67 19.55
C LEU A 125 5.49 27.78 18.65
N VAL A 126 5.74 28.26 17.43
CA VAL A 126 6.62 27.63 16.44
C VAL A 126 7.90 28.45 16.32
N SER A 127 9.05 27.80 16.41
CA SER A 127 10.35 28.41 16.09
C SER A 127 11.04 27.61 15.01
N ALA A 128 11.72 28.27 14.08
CA ALA A 128 12.43 27.64 12.98
C ALA A 128 13.59 28.51 12.52
N ILE A 129 14.48 27.95 11.70
CA ILE A 129 15.60 28.64 11.08
C ILE A 129 15.38 28.65 9.57
N ASP A 130 15.31 29.85 9.00
CA ASP A 130 15.34 30.05 7.54
C ASP A 130 16.79 30.20 7.05
N SER A 131 16.99 30.54 5.77
CA SER A 131 18.32 30.69 5.17
C SER A 131 19.29 31.65 5.89
N LYS A 132 18.80 32.59 6.73
CA LYS A 132 19.62 33.65 7.34
C LYS A 132 19.21 34.03 8.78
N GLN A 133 18.01 33.67 9.23
CA GLN A 133 17.43 34.19 10.47
C GLN A 133 16.60 33.14 11.21
N GLN A 134 16.52 33.32 12.53
CA GLN A 134 15.60 32.56 13.36
C GLN A 134 14.23 33.23 13.32
N MET A 135 13.20 32.46 12.99
CA MET A 135 11.82 32.90 12.99
C MET A 135 11.08 32.33 14.20
N LYS A 136 10.12 33.11 14.72
CA LYS A 136 9.18 32.67 15.75
C LYS A 136 7.78 33.11 15.35
N LEU A 137 6.83 32.21 15.44
CA LEU A 137 5.42 32.44 15.17
C LEU A 137 4.60 31.96 16.37
N GLU A 138 3.73 32.81 16.87
CA GLU A 138 2.75 32.47 17.91
C GLU A 138 1.37 32.42 17.26
N ASN A 139 0.58 31.40 17.60
CA ASN A 139 -0.79 31.26 17.15
C ASN A 139 -1.69 30.80 18.31
N ASP A 140 -2.85 31.43 18.41
CA ASP A 140 -3.87 31.11 19.41
C ASP A 140 -5.00 30.33 18.75
N VAL A 141 -5.21 29.09 19.19
CA VAL A 141 -6.27 28.21 18.69
C VAL A 141 -7.40 28.16 19.71
N PHE A 142 -8.57 28.67 19.32
CA PHE A 142 -9.78 28.61 20.14
C PHE A 142 -10.36 27.19 20.09
N ILE A 143 -10.36 26.51 21.23
CA ILE A 143 -10.99 25.21 21.40
C ILE A 143 -12.43 25.48 21.85
N SER A 144 -13.35 25.50 20.89
CA SER A 144 -14.77 25.50 21.21
C SER A 144 -15.13 24.18 21.88
N GLN A 145 -15.42 24.20 23.18
CA GLN A 145 -16.20 23.15 23.82
C GLN A 145 -17.63 23.25 23.28
N GLU A 146 -17.88 22.71 22.09
CA GLU A 146 -19.24 22.56 21.62
C GLU A 146 -19.89 21.37 22.34
N ASN A 147 -20.61 21.67 23.42
CA ASN A 147 -21.95 21.12 23.53
C ASN A 147 -22.82 21.83 22.48
N GLY A 148 -22.73 21.36 21.24
CA GLY A 148 -23.56 21.71 20.08
C GLY A 148 -23.73 23.20 19.77
N THR A 149 -22.98 23.73 18.79
CA THR A 149 -23.46 24.66 17.75
C THR A 149 -22.33 25.18 16.85
N THR A 150 -22.03 24.39 15.81
CA THR A 150 -21.60 24.80 14.47
C THR A 150 -20.53 25.90 14.37
N ALA A 151 -19.25 25.53 14.54
CA ALA A 151 -18.13 26.12 13.82
C ALA A 151 -17.76 25.23 12.62
N SER A 152 -17.97 25.76 11.42
CA SER A 152 -17.82 25.12 10.12
C SER A 152 -16.41 24.61 9.82
N LEU A 153 -16.21 23.29 9.89
CA LEU A 153 -15.40 22.61 8.87
C LEU A 153 -16.35 22.24 7.74
N GLU A 154 -16.05 22.68 6.51
CA GLU A 154 -16.75 22.33 5.26
C GLU A 154 -16.55 20.85 4.87
N CYS A 155 -16.46 19.94 5.83
CA CYS A 155 -16.49 18.50 5.60
C CYS A 155 -17.94 18.05 5.80
N SER A 156 -18.68 17.86 4.71
CA SER A 156 -20.05 17.37 4.69
C SER A 156 -20.11 15.87 5.05
N GLY A 157 -19.83 15.55 6.31
CA GLY A 157 -19.88 14.20 6.88
C GLY A 157 -20.13 14.26 8.39
N ASP A 158 -20.74 13.21 8.92
CA ASP A 158 -21.22 13.06 10.30
C ASP A 158 -20.19 13.55 11.36
N LEU A 159 -20.58 14.50 12.23
CA LEU A 159 -19.67 15.15 13.20
C LEU A 159 -19.04 14.16 14.20
N GLU A 160 -19.68 13.02 14.48
CA GLU A 160 -19.12 11.94 15.30
C GLU A 160 -17.90 11.27 14.63
N GLY A 161 -17.86 11.26 13.29
CA GLY A 161 -16.76 10.73 12.50
C GLY A 161 -15.47 11.57 12.63
N ILE A 162 -15.58 12.88 12.83
CA ILE A 162 -14.42 13.78 12.91
C ILE A 162 -13.67 13.58 14.23
N SER A 163 -14.39 13.50 15.35
CA SER A 163 -13.78 13.25 16.67
C SER A 163 -13.07 11.89 16.72
N SER A 164 -13.73 10.85 16.19
CA SER A 164 -13.13 9.51 16.10
C SER A 164 -11.93 9.47 15.15
N PHE A 165 -11.97 10.20 14.02
CA PHE A 165 -10.84 10.34 13.11
C PHE A 165 -9.63 11.00 13.78
N VAL A 166 -9.81 12.13 14.48
CA VAL A 166 -8.70 12.83 15.14
C VAL A 166 -8.05 11.96 16.22
N HIS A 167 -8.84 11.21 16.99
CA HIS A 167 -8.31 10.24 17.94
C HIS A 167 -7.52 9.11 17.27
N ARG A 168 -8.01 8.58 16.14
CA ARG A 168 -7.29 7.55 15.36
C ARG A 168 -6.03 8.10 14.71
N LEU A 169 -6.03 9.36 14.27
CA LEU A 169 -4.86 10.03 13.71
C LEU A 169 -3.75 10.19 14.75
N TRP A 170 -4.11 10.65 15.96
CA TRP A 170 -3.17 10.69 17.09
C TRP A 170 -2.59 9.31 17.40
N ALA A 171 -3.44 8.27 17.44
CA ALA A 171 -3.00 6.90 17.68
C ALA A 171 -2.05 6.40 16.57
N TYR A 172 -2.37 6.65 15.30
CA TYR A 172 -1.52 6.28 14.16
C TYR A 172 -0.12 6.88 14.26
N PHE A 173 -0.01 8.21 14.47
CA PHE A 173 1.29 8.87 14.59
C PHE A 173 2.05 8.40 15.83
N THR A 174 1.36 8.23 16.96
CA THR A 174 1.97 7.72 18.21
C THR A 174 2.54 6.32 18.01
N ILE A 175 1.79 5.41 17.38
CA ILE A 175 2.27 4.05 17.09
C ILE A 175 3.49 4.09 16.17
N LYS A 176 3.44 4.90 15.10
CA LYS A 176 4.57 5.07 14.16
C LYS A 176 5.84 5.54 14.88
N GLU A 177 5.72 6.49 15.80
CA GLU A 177 6.85 6.97 16.61
C GLU A 177 7.37 5.93 17.59
N LEU A 178 6.51 5.16 18.25
CA LEU A 178 6.92 4.06 19.13
C LEU A 178 7.74 3.02 18.36
N LEU A 179 7.30 2.66 17.15
CA LEU A 179 8.00 1.70 16.28
C LEU A 179 9.36 2.26 15.80
N LEU A 180 9.43 3.55 15.46
CA LEU A 180 10.70 4.20 15.10
C LEU A 180 11.66 4.29 16.30
N ALA A 181 11.15 4.61 17.49
CA ALA A 181 11.95 4.65 18.71
C ALA A 181 12.50 3.26 19.09
N LYS A 182 11.71 2.20 18.89
CA LYS A 182 12.14 0.81 19.11
C LYS A 182 13.35 0.48 18.24
N LEU A 183 13.31 0.88 16.98
CA LEU A 183 14.34 0.63 15.98
C LEU A 183 15.67 1.34 16.30
N ASN A 184 15.62 2.46 17.02
CA ASN A 184 16.81 3.21 17.44
C ASN A 184 17.34 2.82 18.83
N SER A 185 16.56 2.07 19.62
CA SER A 185 16.96 1.60 20.95
C SER A 185 17.78 0.33 20.85
N THR A 186 18.93 0.26 21.54
CA THR A 186 19.73 -0.97 21.69
C THR A 186 19.42 -1.73 22.97
N ASP A 187 18.71 -1.13 23.91
CA ASP A 187 18.35 -1.76 25.19
C ASP A 187 17.12 -2.67 25.03
N PRO A 188 17.22 -3.99 25.34
CA PRO A 188 16.11 -4.92 25.22
C PRO A 188 14.89 -4.57 26.10
N ALA A 189 15.11 -4.01 27.30
CA ALA A 189 14.01 -3.65 28.19
C ALA A 189 13.18 -2.49 27.61
N THR A 190 13.86 -1.47 27.09
CA THR A 190 13.24 -0.35 26.38
C THR A 190 12.53 -0.81 25.10
N GLN A 191 13.14 -1.69 24.30
CA GLN A 191 12.50 -2.24 23.11
C GLN A 191 11.20 -3.00 23.44
N LYS A 192 11.21 -3.80 24.51
CA LYS A 192 10.01 -4.50 24.98
C LYS A 192 8.92 -3.52 25.41
N LEU A 193 9.27 -2.52 26.23
CA LEU A 193 8.33 -1.49 26.67
C LEU A 193 7.70 -0.73 25.49
N LEU A 194 8.49 -0.35 24.49
CA LEU A 194 8.00 0.33 23.28
C LEU A 194 7.08 -0.57 22.46
N THR A 195 7.43 -1.85 22.34
CA THR A 195 6.60 -2.87 21.67
C THR A 195 5.26 -3.02 22.38
N ASP A 196 5.25 -3.23 23.69
CA ASP A 196 4.02 -3.40 24.48
C ASP A 196 3.09 -2.18 24.36
N LYS A 197 3.65 -0.97 24.39
CA LYS A 197 2.88 0.27 24.16
C LYS A 197 2.29 0.34 22.75
N ALA A 198 3.07 0.01 21.73
CA ALA A 198 2.60 0.01 20.34
C ALA A 198 1.50 -1.04 20.13
N THR A 199 1.65 -2.25 20.68
CA THR A 199 0.64 -3.31 20.61
C THR A 199 -0.65 -2.87 21.28
N ASN A 200 -0.58 -2.33 22.50
CA ASN A 200 -1.77 -1.88 23.24
C ASN A 200 -2.53 -0.78 22.51
N LEU A 201 -1.84 0.21 21.92
CA LEU A 201 -2.48 1.24 21.11
C LEU A 201 -3.06 0.68 19.80
N SER A 202 -2.34 -0.23 19.14
CA SER A 202 -2.79 -0.84 17.89
C SER A 202 -4.07 -1.65 18.10
N LEU A 203 -4.14 -2.46 19.16
CA LEU A 203 -5.34 -3.21 19.53
C LEU A 203 -6.49 -2.27 19.93
N LYS A 204 -6.21 -1.23 20.73
CA LYS A 204 -7.23 -0.27 21.17
C LYS A 204 -7.91 0.47 20.01
N TYR A 205 -7.16 0.78 18.95
CA TYR A 205 -7.64 1.55 17.80
C TYR A 205 -7.84 0.70 16.53
N ASN A 206 -7.76 -0.63 16.65
CA ASN A 206 -7.93 -1.60 15.57
C ASN A 206 -7.00 -1.35 14.37
N PHE A 207 -5.73 -1.06 14.64
CA PHE A 207 -4.70 -0.98 13.60
C PHE A 207 -4.01 -2.34 13.41
N VAL A 208 -3.87 -2.75 12.14
CA VAL A 208 -2.93 -3.79 11.73
C VAL A 208 -1.55 -3.13 11.56
N THR A 209 -0.56 -3.64 12.26
CA THR A 209 0.78 -3.04 12.38
C THR A 209 1.82 -4.14 12.47
N PRO A 210 3.14 -3.86 12.42
CA PRO A 210 4.16 -4.89 12.63
C PRO A 210 4.10 -5.62 13.99
N VAL A 211 3.24 -5.20 14.92
CA VAL A 211 3.04 -5.82 16.24
C VAL A 211 1.62 -6.36 16.46
N THR A 212 0.77 -6.36 15.44
CA THR A 212 -0.62 -6.87 15.45
C THR A 212 -0.99 -7.53 14.12
N SER A 213 -1.74 -8.63 14.14
CA SER A 213 -2.25 -9.29 12.94
C SER A 213 -3.78 -9.28 12.91
N LEU A 214 -4.34 -9.31 11.70
CA LEU A 214 -5.76 -9.57 11.47
C LEU A 214 -5.91 -11.02 11.05
N VAL A 215 -6.74 -11.79 11.77
CA VAL A 215 -6.99 -13.20 11.47
C VAL A 215 -8.45 -13.36 11.07
N VAL A 216 -8.68 -13.83 9.86
CA VAL A 216 -10.01 -14.20 9.37
C VAL A 216 -10.19 -15.70 9.58
N VAL A 217 -11.14 -16.09 10.43
CA VAL A 217 -11.49 -17.48 10.66
C VAL A 217 -12.73 -17.79 9.83
N LYS A 218 -12.64 -18.75 8.90
CA LYS A 218 -13.82 -19.25 8.19
C LYS A 218 -14.70 -19.98 9.21
N PRO A 219 -16.00 -19.65 9.33
CA PRO A 219 -16.90 -20.46 10.14
C PRO A 219 -16.98 -21.86 9.55
N ASP A 220 -16.82 -22.90 10.39
CA ASP A 220 -16.94 -24.29 9.97
C ASP A 220 -18.35 -24.53 9.38
N GLU A 221 -18.41 -24.87 8.09
CA GLU A 221 -19.63 -25.33 7.45
C GLU A 221 -19.80 -26.81 7.78
N ASP A 222 -20.44 -27.12 8.91
CA ASP A 222 -21.18 -28.38 9.14
C ASP A 222 -21.97 -28.35 10.47
N GLU A 223 -23.25 -27.96 10.40
CA GLU A 223 -24.38 -28.88 10.61
C GLU A 223 -25.70 -28.10 10.49
N ALA A 224 -26.47 -28.43 9.46
CA ALA A 224 -27.87 -28.06 9.36
C ALA A 224 -28.66 -28.71 10.51
N THR A 225 -28.89 -27.98 11.60
CA THR A 225 -30.06 -28.17 12.44
C THR A 225 -30.81 -26.86 12.62
N GLN A 226 -32.09 -26.96 12.33
CA GLN A 226 -33.05 -25.87 12.19
C GLN A 226 -33.27 -25.12 13.52
N SER A 227 -33.32 -23.78 13.47
CA SER A 227 -34.39 -22.94 14.05
C SER A 227 -34.18 -21.47 13.65
N PRO A 228 -35.23 -20.72 13.26
CA PRO A 228 -35.09 -19.35 12.76
C PRO A 228 -35.08 -18.36 13.92
N THR A 229 -34.05 -17.52 14.01
CA THR A 229 -34.17 -16.26 14.73
C THR A 229 -33.54 -15.15 13.89
N THR A 230 -34.37 -14.16 13.62
CA THR A 230 -34.20 -12.88 12.91
C THR A 230 -32.78 -12.28 12.92
N PRO A 231 -32.23 -11.83 11.77
CA PRO A 231 -31.03 -11.00 11.77
C PRO A 231 -31.39 -9.52 11.96
N GLU A 232 -30.79 -8.88 12.96
CA GLU A 232 -30.57 -7.42 12.99
C GLU A 232 -29.46 -7.06 11.99
N PRO A 233 -29.59 -5.94 11.25
CA PRO A 233 -28.57 -5.54 10.28
C PRO A 233 -27.40 -4.86 11.02
N THR A 234 -26.24 -5.52 11.05
CA THR A 234 -24.99 -4.86 11.43
C THR A 234 -24.42 -4.17 10.19
N THR A 235 -24.44 -2.85 10.22
CA THR A 235 -24.00 -1.94 9.17
C THR A 235 -22.48 -2.07 8.95
N ALA A 236 -22.08 -2.66 7.82
CA ALA A 236 -20.72 -2.55 7.31
C ALA A 236 -20.50 -1.11 6.81
N ALA A 237 -19.49 -0.42 7.36
CA ALA A 237 -19.14 0.92 6.94
C ALA A 237 -18.25 0.87 5.69
N THR A 238 -18.85 1.14 4.53
CA THR A 238 -18.13 1.35 3.26
C THR A 238 -17.37 2.68 3.33
N ILE A 239 -16.03 2.62 3.33
CA ILE A 239 -15.16 3.79 3.19
C ILE A 239 -14.86 4.00 1.71
N THR A 240 -15.30 5.13 1.16
CA THR A 240 -15.00 5.56 -0.20
C THR A 240 -13.79 6.49 -0.17
N THR A 241 -12.66 6.05 -0.73
CA THR A 241 -11.56 6.95 -1.12
C THR A 241 -11.05 6.53 -2.49
N THR A 242 -11.34 7.34 -3.51
CA THR A 242 -10.76 7.23 -4.84
C THR A 242 -9.30 7.65 -4.80
N VAL A 243 -8.44 6.68 -4.57
CA VAL A 243 -6.99 6.81 -4.77
C VAL A 243 -6.62 5.72 -5.77
N HIS A 244 -5.88 6.07 -6.83
CA HIS A 244 -5.15 5.07 -7.61
C HIS A 244 -4.12 4.42 -6.68
N GLN A 245 -4.54 3.40 -5.93
CA GLN A 245 -3.67 2.64 -5.04
C GLN A 245 -3.15 1.44 -5.81
N ASN A 246 -1.83 1.37 -5.95
CA ASN A 246 -1.16 0.09 -6.12
C ASN A 246 -1.40 -0.68 -4.83
N LEU A 247 -2.29 -1.67 -4.90
CA LEU A 247 -2.66 -2.49 -3.78
C LEU A 247 -1.68 -3.66 -3.70
N CYS A 248 -0.81 -3.64 -2.71
CA CYS A 248 0.18 -4.69 -2.52
C CYS A 248 -0.20 -5.63 -1.38
N PHE A 249 -0.02 -6.93 -1.59
CA PHE A 249 -0.20 -7.95 -0.56
C PHE A 249 1.07 -8.77 -0.42
N THR A 250 1.47 -9.04 0.82
CA THR A 250 2.46 -10.08 1.09
C THR A 250 1.79 -11.43 0.86
N VAL A 251 2.43 -12.29 0.09
CA VAL A 251 1.92 -13.63 -0.16
C VAL A 251 2.30 -14.55 0.99
N ASP A 252 1.46 -14.63 2.02
CA ASP A 252 1.69 -15.42 3.24
C ASP A 252 1.54 -16.95 3.04
N GLY A 253 1.68 -17.44 1.80
CA GLY A 253 1.71 -18.87 1.48
C GLY A 253 3.05 -19.53 1.84
N ARG A 254 3.09 -20.86 1.80
CA ARG A 254 4.32 -21.65 1.87
C ARG A 254 4.77 -22.04 0.47
N ALA A 255 6.06 -22.40 0.35
CA ALA A 255 6.55 -23.01 -0.89
C ALA A 255 5.71 -24.25 -1.23
N ASN A 256 5.32 -24.35 -2.50
CA ASN A 256 4.40 -25.31 -3.11
C ASN A 256 2.90 -25.10 -2.82
N ASP A 257 2.51 -24.04 -2.13
CA ASP A 257 1.09 -23.69 -2.03
C ASP A 257 0.56 -23.23 -3.39
N VAL A 258 -0.69 -23.55 -3.68
CA VAL A 258 -1.42 -23.03 -4.84
C VAL A 258 -2.47 -22.05 -4.34
N LEU A 259 -2.33 -20.80 -4.74
CA LEU A 259 -3.23 -19.72 -4.34
C LEU A 259 -4.26 -19.47 -5.43
N ARG A 260 -5.52 -19.35 -5.01
CA ARG A 260 -6.62 -18.92 -5.87
C ARG A 260 -6.57 -17.40 -6.01
N LEU A 261 -6.02 -16.94 -7.14
CA LEU A 261 -5.80 -15.51 -7.42
C LEU A 261 -7.11 -14.82 -7.74
N LEU A 262 -7.92 -15.44 -8.60
CA LEU A 262 -9.20 -14.92 -9.06
C LEU A 262 -10.10 -16.11 -9.39
N GLU A 263 -11.37 -16.05 -9.04
CA GLU A 263 -12.38 -17.04 -9.41
C GLU A 263 -13.67 -16.31 -9.74
N ASP A 264 -14.02 -16.31 -11.01
CA ASP A 264 -15.33 -15.89 -11.50
C ASP A 264 -16.11 -17.17 -11.87
N PRO A 265 -17.09 -17.59 -11.05
CA PRO A 265 -17.86 -18.82 -11.25
C PRO A 265 -18.53 -18.91 -12.64
N GLU A 266 -18.78 -17.77 -13.28
CA GLU A 266 -19.44 -17.73 -14.58
C GLU A 266 -18.45 -17.76 -15.76
N ARG A 267 -17.14 -17.58 -15.51
CA ARG A 267 -16.18 -17.24 -16.59
C ARG A 267 -14.81 -17.88 -16.49
N SER A 268 -14.16 -17.84 -15.33
CA SER A 268 -12.75 -18.25 -15.26
C SER A 268 -12.22 -18.46 -13.85
N MET A 269 -11.23 -19.34 -13.70
CA MET A 269 -10.48 -19.51 -12.45
C MET A 269 -8.98 -19.39 -12.71
N GLN A 270 -8.29 -18.63 -11.86
CA GLN A 270 -6.87 -18.34 -11.94
C GLN A 270 -6.18 -18.79 -10.65
N ASN A 271 -5.20 -19.68 -10.80
CA ASN A 271 -4.41 -20.21 -9.69
C ASN A 271 -2.92 -19.92 -9.91
N GLY A 272 -2.21 -19.58 -8.84
CA GLY A 272 -0.75 -19.41 -8.85
C GLY A 272 -0.06 -20.35 -7.89
N HIS A 273 0.89 -21.13 -8.38
CA HIS A 273 1.73 -22.00 -7.56
C HIS A 273 2.95 -21.22 -7.05
N LEU A 274 3.32 -21.45 -5.80
CA LEU A 274 4.40 -20.75 -5.12
C LEU A 274 5.70 -21.55 -5.08
N MET A 275 6.82 -20.92 -5.41
CA MET A 275 8.17 -21.39 -5.12
C MET A 275 8.81 -20.53 -4.01
N GLY A 276 9.54 -21.14 -3.09
CA GLY A 276 10.26 -20.42 -2.03
C GLY A 276 11.69 -20.06 -2.42
N ALA A 277 12.15 -18.87 -2.04
CA ALA A 277 13.56 -18.52 -2.09
C ALA A 277 14.37 -19.32 -1.04
N PRO A 278 15.64 -19.68 -1.33
CA PRO A 278 16.52 -20.30 -0.36
C PRO A 278 16.67 -19.49 0.93
N SER A 279 16.60 -20.14 2.09
CA SER A 279 16.88 -19.51 3.39
C SER A 279 18.38 -19.33 3.60
N LYS A 280 18.79 -18.22 4.22
CA LYS A 280 20.17 -17.98 4.66
C LYS A 280 20.24 -18.09 6.18
N ASP A 281 21.01 -19.08 6.66
CA ASP A 281 21.16 -19.33 8.09
C ASP A 281 21.64 -18.08 8.84
N GLY A 282 20.86 -17.67 9.85
CA GLY A 282 21.20 -16.58 10.77
C GLY A 282 20.88 -15.17 10.27
N VAL A 283 20.21 -14.98 9.13
CA VAL A 283 19.94 -13.65 8.57
C VAL A 283 18.46 -13.26 8.56
N GLU A 284 17.49 -14.18 8.45
CA GLU A 284 16.05 -13.82 8.51
C GLU A 284 15.08 -15.00 8.71
N ASP A 285 13.96 -14.76 9.40
CA ASP A 285 12.79 -15.67 9.52
C ASP A 285 11.73 -15.44 8.42
N ARG A 286 12.00 -14.55 7.45
CA ARG A 286 11.02 -14.13 6.45
C ARG A 286 11.01 -15.10 5.26
N LEU A 287 9.91 -15.83 5.11
CA LEU A 287 9.65 -16.65 3.93
C LEU A 287 9.41 -15.76 2.70
N ARG A 288 10.13 -16.03 1.61
CA ARG A 288 9.98 -15.31 0.35
C ARG A 288 9.47 -16.27 -0.70
N ASN A 289 8.27 -16.04 -1.21
CA ASN A 289 7.66 -16.90 -2.22
C ASN A 289 7.38 -16.14 -3.51
N TYR A 290 7.44 -16.86 -4.62
CA TYR A 290 7.28 -16.35 -5.98
C TYR A 290 6.31 -17.24 -6.75
N PHE A 291 5.61 -16.69 -7.74
CA PHE A 291 4.88 -17.54 -8.67
C PHE A 291 5.83 -18.11 -9.72
N ASP A 292 5.96 -19.43 -9.79
CA ASP A 292 6.71 -20.14 -10.84
C ASP A 292 5.79 -20.74 -11.91
N GLN A 293 4.51 -20.93 -11.56
CA GLN A 293 3.47 -21.38 -12.46
C GLN A 293 2.15 -20.65 -12.21
N LEU A 294 1.50 -20.23 -13.30
CA LEU A 294 0.13 -19.72 -13.29
C LEU A 294 -0.75 -20.61 -14.16
N THR A 295 -1.94 -20.95 -13.68
CA THR A 295 -2.93 -21.73 -14.42
C THR A 295 -4.23 -20.94 -14.52
N ILE A 296 -4.72 -20.74 -15.73
CA ILE A 296 -5.93 -19.98 -16.03
C ILE A 296 -6.88 -20.91 -16.79
N SER A 297 -8.06 -21.16 -16.22
CA SER A 297 -9.15 -21.86 -16.89
C SER A 297 -10.17 -20.84 -17.39
N ALA A 298 -10.47 -20.86 -18.68
CA ALA A 298 -11.49 -20.02 -19.30
C ALA A 298 -12.67 -20.90 -19.76
N VAL A 299 -13.86 -20.60 -19.24
CA VAL A 299 -15.09 -21.32 -19.57
C VAL A 299 -15.60 -20.79 -20.91
N THR A 300 -15.50 -21.61 -21.95
CA THR A 300 -15.92 -21.30 -23.31
C THR A 300 -17.21 -22.06 -23.66
N GLY A 301 -18.25 -21.87 -22.86
CA GLY A 301 -19.59 -22.42 -23.13
C GLY A 301 -19.60 -23.93 -23.46
N ASN A 302 -20.31 -24.33 -24.52
CA ASN A 302 -20.52 -25.75 -24.87
C ASN A 302 -19.31 -26.45 -25.54
N SER A 303 -18.17 -25.78 -25.73
CA SER A 303 -17.02 -26.29 -26.52
C SER A 303 -15.83 -26.79 -25.70
N GLY A 304 -16.00 -26.94 -24.38
CA GLY A 304 -14.98 -27.46 -23.45
C GLY A 304 -13.99 -26.38 -23.00
N ASP A 305 -13.58 -26.43 -21.74
CA ASP A 305 -12.78 -25.38 -21.11
C ASP A 305 -11.38 -25.25 -21.74
N ILE A 306 -10.92 -24.00 -21.89
CA ILE A 306 -9.54 -23.72 -22.29
C ILE A 306 -8.69 -23.59 -21.03
N MET A 307 -7.62 -24.38 -20.96
CA MET A 307 -6.62 -24.31 -19.90
C MET A 307 -5.34 -23.66 -20.43
N ILE A 308 -4.90 -22.60 -19.78
CA ILE A 308 -3.63 -21.93 -20.08
C ILE A 308 -2.71 -22.13 -18.89
N THR A 309 -1.56 -22.77 -19.12
CA THR A 309 -0.53 -22.96 -18.11
C THR A 309 0.70 -22.16 -18.51
N LEU A 310 1.07 -21.19 -17.67
CA LEU A 310 2.26 -20.36 -17.85
C LEU A 310 3.33 -20.83 -16.86
N THR A 311 4.53 -21.05 -17.38
CA THR A 311 5.74 -21.38 -16.60
C THR A 311 6.87 -20.45 -17.04
N LEU A 312 8.01 -20.50 -16.36
CA LEU A 312 9.20 -19.74 -16.74
C LEU A 312 9.82 -20.17 -18.08
N ASP A 313 9.41 -21.30 -18.66
CA ASP A 313 9.97 -21.80 -19.93
C ASP A 313 9.01 -21.63 -21.11
N ALA A 314 7.70 -21.80 -20.88
CA ALA A 314 6.70 -21.80 -21.93
C ALA A 314 5.29 -21.47 -21.43
N VAL A 315 4.45 -21.05 -22.38
CA VAL A 315 3.01 -20.92 -22.24
C VAL A 315 2.34 -22.05 -23.01
N VAL A 316 1.57 -22.89 -22.32
CA VAL A 316 0.86 -24.04 -22.91
C VAL A 316 -0.64 -23.72 -22.92
N VAL A 317 -1.28 -23.89 -24.08
CA VAL A 317 -2.72 -23.68 -24.27
C VAL A 317 -3.38 -25.01 -24.65
N GLU A 318 -4.25 -25.52 -23.79
CA GLU A 318 -4.97 -26.79 -23.90
C GLU A 318 -6.48 -26.59 -24.03
N GLY A 319 -7.14 -27.51 -24.73
CA GLY A 319 -8.57 -27.47 -25.09
C GLY A 319 -8.85 -28.51 -26.19
N GLU A 320 -9.32 -28.09 -27.38
CA GLU A 320 -9.46 -28.98 -28.56
C GLU A 320 -8.13 -29.55 -29.10
N GLY A 321 -7.01 -28.96 -28.71
CA GLY A 321 -5.66 -29.41 -29.04
C GLY A 321 -4.66 -28.85 -28.03
N ARG A 322 -3.36 -28.98 -28.30
CA ARG A 322 -2.29 -28.45 -27.43
C ARG A 322 -1.30 -27.64 -28.25
N ASP A 323 -1.16 -26.36 -27.91
CA ASP A 323 -0.11 -25.48 -28.44
C ASP A 323 0.85 -25.11 -27.31
N THR A 324 2.14 -24.99 -27.64
CA THR A 324 3.18 -24.53 -26.71
C THR A 324 3.89 -23.34 -27.34
N LEU A 325 3.80 -22.18 -26.70
CA LEU A 325 4.50 -20.96 -27.05
C LEU A 325 5.73 -20.81 -26.15
N PRO A 326 6.97 -20.90 -26.68
CA PRO A 326 8.16 -20.64 -25.88
C PRO A 326 8.26 -19.15 -25.52
N ILE A 327 8.68 -18.83 -24.30
CA ILE A 327 8.68 -17.43 -23.82
C ILE A 327 9.76 -16.53 -24.47
N ASN A 328 10.71 -17.13 -25.18
CA ASN A 328 11.83 -16.44 -25.83
C ASN A 328 11.57 -16.09 -27.30
N GLN A 329 10.36 -16.35 -27.79
CA GLN A 329 9.97 -16.09 -29.17
C GLN A 329 8.55 -15.54 -29.22
N GLN A 330 8.32 -14.55 -30.09
CA GLN A 330 6.97 -14.05 -30.33
C GLN A 330 6.07 -15.14 -30.94
N GLY A 331 4.87 -15.26 -30.40
CA GLY A 331 3.86 -16.20 -30.89
C GLY A 331 2.47 -15.87 -30.37
N SER A 332 1.44 -16.34 -31.06
CA SER A 332 0.04 -16.13 -30.68
C SER A 332 -0.78 -17.36 -30.99
N VAL A 333 -1.73 -17.67 -30.10
CA VAL A 333 -2.72 -18.73 -30.27
C VAL A 333 -4.09 -18.13 -29.97
N THR A 334 -5.03 -18.29 -30.89
CA THR A 334 -6.43 -17.87 -30.68
C THR A 334 -7.34 -19.09 -30.81
N ARG A 335 -8.11 -19.39 -29.76
CA ARG A 335 -9.01 -20.55 -29.69
C ARG A 335 -10.26 -20.20 -28.91
N GLN A 336 -11.43 -20.55 -29.46
CA GLN A 336 -12.75 -20.36 -28.85
C GLN A 336 -12.96 -18.97 -28.19
N GLY A 337 -12.43 -17.91 -28.81
CA GLY A 337 -12.54 -16.54 -28.30
C GLY A 337 -11.53 -16.14 -27.22
N VAL A 338 -10.60 -17.03 -26.88
CA VAL A 338 -9.44 -16.76 -26.02
C VAL A 338 -8.21 -16.56 -26.91
N THR A 339 -7.53 -15.42 -26.77
CA THR A 339 -6.27 -15.13 -27.46
C THR A 339 -5.14 -15.04 -26.45
N VAL A 340 -4.09 -15.83 -26.68
CA VAL A 340 -2.86 -15.85 -25.88
C VAL A 340 -1.72 -15.41 -26.78
N THR A 341 -1.04 -14.33 -26.40
CA THR A 341 0.07 -13.75 -27.17
C THR A 341 1.31 -13.60 -26.30
N VAL A 342 2.41 -14.24 -26.69
CA VAL A 342 3.74 -13.99 -26.11
C VAL A 342 4.44 -12.97 -27.00
N ASP A 343 4.91 -11.86 -26.43
CA ASP A 343 5.62 -10.82 -27.16
C ASP A 343 7.13 -10.85 -26.94
N ASN A 344 7.85 -9.93 -27.61
CA ASN A 344 9.32 -9.85 -27.53
C ASN A 344 9.85 -9.25 -26.21
N HIS A 345 8.96 -8.83 -25.30
CA HIS A 345 9.31 -8.10 -24.08
C HIS A 345 9.19 -8.96 -22.83
N GLN A 346 9.26 -10.29 -22.96
CA GLN A 346 9.05 -11.20 -21.84
C GLN A 346 7.70 -10.95 -21.17
N SER A 347 6.66 -10.77 -21.99
CA SER A 347 5.29 -10.65 -21.52
C SER A 347 4.34 -11.55 -22.29
N CYS A 348 3.29 -12.00 -21.60
CA CYS A 348 2.21 -12.79 -22.16
C CYS A 348 0.88 -12.08 -21.92
N TRP A 349 0.17 -11.79 -23.00
CA TRP A 349 -1.16 -11.20 -22.99
C TRP A 349 -2.21 -12.27 -23.19
N ILE A 350 -3.23 -12.26 -22.34
CA ILE A 350 -4.34 -13.21 -22.38
C ILE A 350 -5.63 -12.41 -22.47
N GLU A 351 -6.30 -12.50 -23.61
CA GLU A 351 -7.57 -11.83 -23.87
C GLU A 351 -8.69 -12.86 -23.87
N LEU A 352 -9.68 -12.66 -23.01
CA LEU A 352 -10.92 -13.42 -23.01
C LEU A 352 -12.00 -12.62 -23.76
N ALA A 353 -12.87 -13.31 -24.49
CA ALA A 353 -13.93 -12.71 -25.32
C ALA A 353 -14.91 -11.76 -24.59
N ALA A 354 -14.91 -11.76 -23.26
CA ALA A 354 -15.85 -11.00 -22.43
C ALA A 354 -15.36 -9.60 -22.00
N GLY A 355 -14.23 -9.10 -22.53
CA GLY A 355 -13.64 -7.85 -22.03
C GLY A 355 -12.88 -8.06 -20.72
N VAL A 356 -12.24 -9.23 -20.60
CA VAL A 356 -11.27 -9.53 -19.54
C VAL A 356 -9.92 -9.73 -20.20
N GLN A 357 -8.91 -8.99 -19.75
CA GLN A 357 -7.54 -9.08 -20.26
C GLN A 357 -6.58 -9.19 -19.08
N PHE A 358 -5.67 -10.15 -19.19
CA PHE A 358 -4.57 -10.35 -18.26
C PHE A 358 -3.23 -10.11 -18.93
N LEU A 359 -2.28 -9.60 -18.16
CA LEU A 359 -0.88 -9.50 -18.51
C LEU A 359 -0.09 -10.36 -17.53
N VAL A 360 0.80 -11.20 -18.05
CA VAL A 360 1.77 -11.95 -17.26
C VAL A 360 3.17 -11.51 -17.67
N LEU A 361 3.99 -11.09 -16.69
CA LEU A 361 5.38 -10.70 -16.91
C LEU A 361 6.33 -11.81 -16.45
N PHE A 362 7.34 -12.13 -17.26
CA PHE A 362 8.40 -13.07 -16.88
C PHE A 362 9.60 -12.28 -16.36
N HIS A 363 9.78 -12.27 -15.04
CA HIS A 363 10.88 -11.55 -14.40
C HIS A 363 12.16 -12.39 -14.41
N HIS A 364 13.18 -11.90 -15.11
CA HIS A 364 14.52 -12.49 -15.12
C HIS A 364 15.57 -11.49 -14.66
N TYR A 365 16.41 -11.92 -13.73
CA TYR A 365 17.49 -11.13 -13.18
C TYR A 365 18.80 -11.44 -13.90
N LYS A 366 19.53 -10.40 -14.32
CA LYS A 366 20.87 -10.57 -14.95
C LYS A 366 21.94 -10.96 -13.94
N HIS A 367 21.78 -10.51 -12.70
CA HIS A 367 22.71 -10.72 -11.59
C HIS A 367 21.93 -11.08 -10.32
N PRO A 368 21.25 -12.25 -10.29
CA PRO A 368 20.38 -12.59 -9.18
C PRO A 368 21.17 -12.75 -7.88
N SER A 369 20.69 -12.09 -6.83
CA SER A 369 21.02 -12.49 -5.45
C SER A 369 20.39 -13.84 -5.10
N TYR A 370 20.66 -14.37 -3.91
CA TYR A 370 20.04 -15.63 -3.45
C TYR A 370 18.52 -15.49 -3.25
N LEU A 371 18.00 -14.27 -3.11
CA LEU A 371 16.58 -14.00 -2.99
C LEU A 371 15.90 -13.80 -4.34
N GLN A 372 16.62 -13.35 -5.37
CA GLN A 372 16.08 -13.01 -6.68
C GLN A 372 15.94 -14.26 -7.56
N LEU A 373 14.81 -14.96 -7.42
CA LEU A 373 14.45 -16.06 -8.31
C LEU A 373 13.66 -15.55 -9.50
N ALA A 374 13.89 -16.16 -10.67
CA ALA A 374 13.02 -15.93 -11.82
C ALA A 374 11.58 -16.28 -11.46
N HIS A 375 10.63 -15.43 -11.82
CA HIS A 375 9.24 -15.58 -11.39
C HIS A 375 8.25 -14.91 -12.35
N LEU A 376 6.97 -15.18 -12.12
CA LEU A 376 5.83 -14.67 -12.87
C LEU A 376 5.14 -13.54 -12.09
N GLY A 377 4.91 -12.42 -12.75
CA GLY A 377 3.99 -11.38 -12.28
C GLY A 377 2.63 -11.53 -12.98
N PHE A 378 1.51 -11.39 -12.26
CA PHE A 378 0.15 -11.49 -12.81
C PHE A 378 -0.60 -10.18 -12.61
N TYR A 379 -1.20 -9.66 -13.69
CA TYR A 379 -1.84 -8.35 -13.72
C TYR A 379 -3.19 -8.43 -14.44
N ILE A 380 -4.20 -7.73 -13.92
CA ILE A 380 -5.50 -7.55 -14.58
C ILE A 380 -5.48 -6.18 -15.27
N THR A 381 -5.44 -6.18 -16.60
CA THR A 381 -5.35 -4.94 -17.40
C THR A 381 -6.72 -4.44 -17.87
N ASP A 382 -7.68 -5.34 -18.04
CA ASP A 382 -9.10 -5.04 -18.24
C ASP A 382 -9.94 -6.08 -17.49
N GLY A 383 -10.77 -5.63 -16.54
CA GLY A 383 -11.62 -6.51 -15.72
C GLY A 383 -13.11 -6.29 -15.96
N ARG A 384 -13.50 -5.46 -16.95
CA ARG A 384 -14.92 -5.05 -17.15
C ARG A 384 -15.86 -6.21 -17.45
N GLY A 385 -15.31 -7.33 -17.89
CA GLY A 385 -16.05 -8.55 -18.15
C GLY A 385 -16.25 -9.48 -16.94
N LEU A 386 -15.64 -9.22 -15.79
CA LEU A 386 -15.78 -10.05 -14.58
C LEU A 386 -17.16 -9.88 -13.95
N SER A 387 -17.72 -10.95 -13.38
CA SER A 387 -19.03 -10.92 -12.71
C SER A 387 -18.95 -10.32 -11.30
N ASP A 388 -20.10 -9.86 -10.78
CA ASP A 388 -20.23 -9.40 -9.39
C ASP A 388 -20.03 -10.55 -8.38
N SER A 389 -19.92 -11.81 -8.83
CA SER A 389 -19.63 -12.98 -7.97
C SER A 389 -18.15 -13.35 -7.96
N THR A 390 -17.27 -12.48 -8.48
CA THR A 390 -15.84 -12.75 -8.56
C THR A 390 -15.20 -12.74 -7.17
N GLN A 391 -14.52 -13.83 -6.82
CA GLN A 391 -13.88 -14.06 -5.53
C GLN A 391 -12.38 -14.36 -5.71
N GLY A 392 -11.68 -14.65 -4.61
CA GLY A 392 -10.23 -14.90 -4.60
C GLY A 392 -9.43 -13.66 -4.21
N LEU A 393 -8.11 -13.81 -4.12
CA LEU A 393 -7.21 -12.77 -3.58
C LEU A 393 -7.34 -11.41 -4.29
N LEU A 394 -7.69 -11.41 -5.57
CA LEU A 394 -7.88 -10.20 -6.38
C LEU A 394 -9.36 -9.84 -6.59
N GLY A 395 -10.28 -10.79 -6.44
CA GLY A 395 -11.72 -10.60 -6.67
C GLY A 395 -12.40 -9.74 -5.60
N GLU A 396 -11.97 -9.86 -4.35
CA GLU A 396 -12.48 -9.03 -3.24
C GLU A 396 -12.26 -7.52 -3.44
N TYR A 397 -11.32 -7.14 -4.33
CA TYR A 397 -10.97 -5.74 -4.59
C TYR A 397 -11.55 -5.19 -5.89
N THR A 398 -12.18 -6.01 -6.73
CA THR A 398 -12.83 -5.56 -7.97
C THR A 398 -14.18 -4.86 -7.72
N GLU A 399 -14.95 -5.26 -6.70
CA GLU A 399 -16.27 -4.67 -6.36
C GLU A 399 -16.22 -3.26 -5.78
N ALA A 400 -15.09 -2.85 -5.19
CA ALA A 400 -14.96 -1.53 -4.57
C ALA A 400 -15.10 -0.36 -5.57
N SER A 401 -15.14 -0.66 -6.88
CA SER A 401 -15.21 0.33 -7.96
C SER A 401 -16.59 0.47 -8.65
N THR A 402 -17.45 -0.56 -8.61
CA THR A 402 -18.72 -0.59 -9.38
C THR A 402 -19.96 -0.15 -8.57
N GLU A 403 -19.97 -0.31 -7.24
CA GLU A 403 -21.14 0.07 -6.41
C GLU A 403 -21.43 1.59 -6.36
N ASN A 404 -20.48 2.43 -6.76
CA ASN A 404 -20.65 3.89 -6.74
C ASN A 404 -21.39 4.45 -7.97
N GLU A 405 -21.59 3.67 -9.04
CA GLU A 405 -22.22 4.20 -10.26
C GLU A 405 -23.76 4.05 -10.26
N TYR A 406 -24.31 3.07 -9.54
CA TYR A 406 -25.76 2.84 -9.52
C TYR A 406 -26.51 3.67 -8.49
N ARG A 407 -25.86 4.10 -7.40
CA ARG A 407 -26.52 4.87 -6.31
C ARG A 407 -26.70 6.35 -6.62
N GLY A 408 -26.10 6.86 -7.70
CA GLY A 408 -26.23 8.24 -8.17
C GLY A 408 -27.45 8.51 -9.07
N ARG A 409 -28.16 7.48 -9.56
CA ARG A 409 -29.20 7.65 -10.61
C ARG A 409 -30.65 7.72 -10.13
N GLU A 410 -30.94 7.43 -8.85
CA GLU A 410 -32.32 7.43 -8.32
C GLU A 410 -32.72 8.63 -7.45
N ARG A 411 -31.87 9.66 -7.30
CA ARG A 411 -32.23 10.90 -6.59
C ARG A 411 -32.14 12.14 -7.46
N ALA A 412 -32.81 12.15 -8.62
CA ALA A 412 -32.93 13.37 -9.42
C ALA A 412 -34.19 13.43 -10.32
N THR A 413 -35.37 13.02 -9.85
CA THR A 413 -36.63 13.40 -10.53
C THR A 413 -37.79 13.59 -9.55
N ARG A 414 -37.85 14.76 -8.89
CA ARG A 414 -39.11 15.40 -8.47
C ARG A 414 -38.85 16.87 -8.14
N GLY A 415 -39.24 17.77 -9.04
CA GLY A 415 -39.18 19.21 -8.84
C GLY A 415 -39.18 19.94 -10.17
N GLY A 416 -40.28 20.61 -10.52
CA GLY A 416 -40.55 21.08 -11.88
C GLY A 416 -39.83 22.38 -12.27
N GLY A 417 -39.81 22.62 -13.59
CA GLY A 417 -40.08 23.96 -14.14
C GLY A 417 -38.92 24.73 -14.78
N GLY A 418 -38.71 24.50 -16.08
CA GLY A 418 -38.51 25.56 -17.07
C GLY A 418 -37.17 26.31 -17.14
N LYS A 419 -36.32 25.97 -18.11
CA LYS A 419 -36.10 26.72 -19.36
C LYS A 419 -34.96 26.09 -20.17
N ARG A 420 -35.18 26.08 -21.48
CA ARG A 420 -34.33 25.49 -22.51
C ARG A 420 -33.28 26.53 -22.92
N LEU A 421 -32.00 26.19 -22.83
CA LEU A 421 -30.93 26.74 -23.66
C LEU A 421 -30.06 25.59 -24.15
N LYS A 422 -30.03 25.41 -25.47
CA LYS A 422 -29.12 24.52 -26.19
C LYS A 422 -27.82 25.28 -26.43
N THR A 423 -26.69 24.70 -26.06
CA THR A 423 -25.43 24.81 -26.79
C THR A 423 -24.67 23.50 -26.58
N GLY A 424 -24.34 22.82 -27.68
CA GLY A 424 -23.62 21.55 -27.66
C GLY A 424 -22.15 21.73 -27.30
N SER A 425 -21.62 20.71 -26.64
CA SER A 425 -20.22 20.32 -26.69
C SER A 425 -20.20 18.82 -26.42
N GLU A 426 -19.62 18.07 -27.33
CA GLU A 426 -19.31 16.65 -27.19
C GLU A 426 -18.50 16.44 -25.91
N ALA A 427 -19.00 15.60 -25.00
CA ALA A 427 -18.24 15.13 -23.85
C ALA A 427 -17.71 13.73 -24.18
N GLN A 428 -16.42 13.66 -24.47
CA GLN A 428 -15.66 12.42 -24.47
C GLN A 428 -15.72 11.83 -23.05
N THR A 429 -16.42 10.71 -22.90
CA THR A 429 -16.36 9.87 -21.70
C THR A 429 -15.00 9.17 -21.66
N HIS A 430 -14.06 9.73 -20.90
CA HIS A 430 -12.87 9.01 -20.46
C HIS A 430 -13.24 8.17 -19.24
N THR A 431 -13.40 6.86 -19.43
CA THR A 431 -13.57 5.88 -18.35
C THR A 431 -12.18 5.60 -17.76
N LEU A 432 -12.01 5.87 -16.46
CA LEU A 432 -10.78 5.61 -15.71
C LEU A 432 -10.65 4.10 -15.47
N SER A 433 -9.58 3.49 -15.99
CA SER A 433 -9.22 2.08 -15.74
C SER A 433 -8.42 2.00 -14.43
N THR A 434 -8.85 1.15 -13.51
CA THR A 434 -8.06 0.78 -12.32
C THR A 434 -7.24 -0.46 -12.68
N THR A 435 -5.94 -0.30 -12.87
CA THR A 435 -5.00 -1.43 -12.99
C THR A 435 -4.75 -1.98 -11.58
N LEU A 436 -5.17 -3.22 -11.32
CA LEU A 436 -4.78 -3.95 -10.10
C LEU A 436 -3.45 -4.63 -10.38
N THR A 437 -2.41 -4.11 -9.73
CA THR A 437 -1.02 -4.50 -9.95
C THR A 437 -0.56 -5.36 -8.77
N PHE A 438 -0.26 -6.63 -9.01
CA PHE A 438 0.29 -7.51 -7.98
C PHE A 438 1.79 -7.25 -7.82
N TYR A 439 2.18 -6.63 -6.72
CA TYR A 439 3.56 -6.65 -6.26
C TYR A 439 3.69 -7.77 -5.23
N PRO A 440 4.50 -8.81 -5.47
CA PRO A 440 4.69 -9.87 -4.48
C PRO A 440 5.31 -9.35 -3.16
N PHE A 441 5.82 -8.11 -3.11
CA PHE A 441 6.38 -7.49 -1.91
C PHE A 441 6.12 -5.97 -1.90
N CYS A 442 5.39 -5.47 -0.89
CA CYS A 442 5.47 -4.08 -0.46
C CYS A 442 5.59 -4.04 1.06
N PHE A 443 6.57 -3.28 1.57
CA PHE A 443 6.69 -2.93 2.99
C PHE A 443 6.93 -1.44 3.19
#